data_AF-A0A1E1KRK7-F1
#
_entry.id   AF-A0A1E1KRK7-F1
#
_cell.length_a   1.000
_cell.length_b   1.000
_cell.length_c   1.000
_cell.angle_alpha   90.00
_cell.angle_beta   90.00
_cell.angle_gamma   90.00
#
_symmetry.space_group_name_H-M   'P 1'
#
loop_
_entity.id
_entity.type
_entity.pdbx_description
1 polymer ?
#
loop_
_entity_poly.entity_id
_entity_poly.type
_entity_poly.pdbx_seq_one_letter_code
_entity_poly.pdbx_strand_id
1 'polypeptide(L)'
;MSHQRGASTVDSVKEPHSISLKVLRLSRPSLSLQNPLPTPSPSPTPPSAHSIDPSASRAYPSSQTDPFILSPLLTLPPAFGSAYVGETFSCTLCANNEILSGSASAVGKVISNVRIEAEMKIPSSGVPIPLILGPEGSSKENEKGKEREKSESETHAEKDHGGVDLEPGKSLQKIVNFDLKEEGSHVLAVTVTYSETTPTSGRVRTFRKLYQFVCKGCMVVRTKTGALPPKSGSEEKQSRRWALEAQLENCGEEIITLDMAVLETTEGFTSQGLNWEVVVPGEEMERPILMPGDVQQVCFLVEEKEGNEDVPEPLDGRLVFGILSLAWRGAMGNRGFLSTGPLGARLK
;
A
#
# COMPACT_ATOMS: atom_id res chain seq x y z
N MET A 1 30.24 -25.60 -40.51
CA MET A 1 29.56 -24.48 -41.19
C MET A 1 29.46 -23.33 -40.21
N SER A 2 30.24 -22.28 -40.46
CA SER A 2 30.35 -21.10 -39.61
C SER A 2 29.21 -20.12 -39.90
N HIS A 3 28.34 -19.88 -38.93
CA HIS A 3 27.35 -18.81 -39.04
C HIS A 3 28.05 -17.46 -38.93
N GLN A 4 27.99 -16.72 -40.03
CA GLN A 4 28.47 -15.35 -40.18
C GLN A 4 27.69 -14.45 -39.21
N ARG A 5 28.39 -13.86 -38.23
CA ARG A 5 27.83 -12.77 -37.41
C ARG A 5 27.55 -11.60 -38.35
N GLY A 6 26.27 -11.26 -38.54
CA GLY A 6 25.89 -9.99 -39.12
C GLY A 6 26.46 -8.86 -38.26
N ALA A 7 27.29 -8.03 -38.85
CA ALA A 7 27.78 -6.80 -38.23
C ALA A 7 26.56 -5.90 -37.96
N SER A 8 26.29 -5.63 -36.69
CA SER A 8 25.30 -4.64 -36.26
C SER A 8 25.71 -3.27 -36.81
N THR A 9 24.85 -2.72 -37.65
CA THR A 9 24.89 -1.35 -38.15
C THR A 9 25.08 -0.37 -36.99
N VAL A 10 26.22 0.31 -36.97
CA VAL A 10 26.47 1.67 -36.46
C VAL A 10 25.55 2.08 -35.30
N ASP A 11 26.04 1.96 -34.07
CA ASP A 11 25.52 2.70 -32.92
C ASP A 11 25.64 4.20 -33.23
N SER A 12 24.58 4.76 -33.82
CA SER A 12 24.40 6.20 -33.86
C SER A 12 24.27 6.67 -32.41
N VAL A 13 25.16 7.56 -31.98
CA VAL A 13 25.13 8.15 -30.64
C VAL A 13 23.75 8.79 -30.47
N LYS A 14 22.85 8.12 -29.75
CA LYS A 14 21.50 8.63 -29.50
C LYS A 14 21.64 9.98 -28.81
N GLU A 15 21.15 11.02 -29.47
CA GLU A 15 21.14 12.37 -28.90
C GLU A 15 20.49 12.33 -27.51
N PRO A 16 21.03 13.04 -26.50
CA PRO A 16 20.44 13.05 -25.16
C PRO A 16 18.98 13.53 -25.20
N HIS A 17 18.18 13.04 -24.26
CA HIS A 17 16.79 13.49 -24.11
C HIS A 17 16.74 14.88 -23.46
N SER A 18 15.90 15.75 -24.00
CA SER A 18 15.62 17.08 -23.44
C SER A 18 14.72 17.03 -22.19
N ILE A 19 14.13 15.86 -21.93
CA ILE A 19 13.36 15.57 -20.71
C ILE A 19 14.14 14.59 -19.84
N SER A 20 14.24 14.89 -18.55
CA SER A 20 14.70 13.94 -17.53
C SER A 20 13.53 13.34 -16.77
N LEU A 21 13.63 12.07 -16.39
CA LEU A 21 12.68 11.42 -15.47
C LEU A 21 13.33 11.22 -14.10
N LYS A 22 12.71 11.81 -13.07
CA LYS A 22 13.01 11.57 -11.65
C LYS A 22 11.86 10.77 -11.03
N VAL A 23 12.22 9.75 -10.26
CA VAL A 23 11.25 8.89 -9.56
C VAL A 23 11.65 8.86 -8.10
N LEU A 24 10.72 9.22 -7.22
CA LEU A 24 10.95 9.21 -5.77
C LEU A 24 9.81 8.48 -5.08
N ARG A 25 10.15 7.49 -4.25
CA ARG A 25 9.19 6.91 -3.31
C ARG A 25 8.75 8.00 -2.34
N LEU A 26 7.44 8.13 -2.11
CA LEU A 26 6.93 9.10 -1.15
C LEU A 26 7.29 8.61 0.26
N SER A 27 8.08 9.40 0.97
CA SER A 27 8.38 9.16 2.38
C SER A 27 7.11 9.31 3.22
N ARG A 28 7.00 8.55 4.31
CA ARG A 28 5.94 8.69 5.30
C ARG A 28 6.52 9.36 6.55
N PRO A 29 6.37 10.69 6.72
CA PRO A 29 6.88 11.38 7.90
C PRO A 29 6.21 10.83 9.16
N SER A 30 6.93 10.85 10.28
CA SER A 30 6.42 10.42 11.59
C SER A 30 6.72 11.47 12.65
N LEU A 31 5.93 11.49 13.72
CA LEU A 31 6.19 12.36 14.86
C LEU A 31 7.49 11.93 15.55
N SER A 32 8.35 12.89 15.85
CA SER A 32 9.60 12.60 16.54
C SER A 32 9.31 12.19 17.98
N LEU A 33 10.04 11.20 18.48
CA LEU A 33 10.02 10.90 19.91
C LEU A 33 10.69 12.06 20.67
N GLN A 34 10.13 12.41 21.82
CA GLN A 34 10.77 13.25 22.82
C GLN A 34 10.91 12.45 24.11
N ASN A 35 11.89 12.82 24.94
CA ASN A 35 12.16 12.14 26.20
C ASN A 35 11.67 13.05 27.34
N PRO A 36 10.38 12.99 27.71
CA PRO A 36 9.84 13.81 28.78
C PRO A 36 10.57 13.48 30.09
N LEU A 37 10.90 14.52 30.86
CA LEU A 37 11.43 14.31 32.20
C LEU A 37 10.32 13.80 33.13
N PRO A 38 10.62 12.91 34.08
CA PRO A 38 9.65 12.46 35.06
C PRO A 38 9.03 13.65 35.78
N THR A 39 7.70 13.68 35.91
CA THR A 39 7.04 14.68 36.73
C THR A 39 7.45 14.45 38.19
N PRO A 40 7.90 15.48 38.92
CA PRO A 40 8.25 15.32 40.32
C PRO A 40 7.00 14.89 41.08
N SER A 41 7.08 13.75 41.77
CA SER A 41 6.03 13.33 42.72
C SER A 41 5.79 14.47 43.71
N PRO A 42 4.52 14.80 44.05
CA PRO A 42 4.23 15.83 45.05
C PRO A 42 4.74 15.35 46.42
N SER A 43 6.00 15.68 46.73
CA SER A 43 6.62 15.41 48.02
C SER A 43 6.55 16.68 48.87
N PRO A 44 6.24 16.59 50.17
CA PRO A 44 6.26 17.74 51.08
C PRO A 44 7.69 18.26 51.35
N THR A 45 8.73 17.56 50.88
CA THR A 45 10.13 17.97 50.97
C THR A 45 10.52 18.89 49.80
N PRO A 46 11.31 19.95 50.03
CA PRO A 46 11.77 20.83 48.95
C PRO A 46 12.55 20.02 47.91
N PRO A 47 12.40 20.33 46.60
CA PRO A 47 13.10 19.63 45.54
C PRO A 47 14.61 19.71 45.81
N SER A 48 15.27 18.55 45.80
CA SER A 48 16.73 18.46 45.95
C SER A 48 17.42 19.30 44.86
N ALA A 49 18.60 19.86 45.14
CA ALA A 49 19.42 20.64 44.20
C ALA A 49 19.86 19.88 42.92
N HIS A 50 19.41 18.63 42.73
CA HIS A 50 19.67 17.77 41.59
C HIS A 50 18.48 17.63 40.62
N SER A 51 17.43 18.44 40.75
CA SER A 51 16.32 18.43 39.77
C SER A 51 16.77 18.98 38.42
N ILE A 52 16.63 18.18 37.36
CA ILE A 52 16.89 18.61 35.98
C ILE A 52 15.85 19.67 35.60
N ASP A 53 16.30 20.80 35.03
CA ASP A 53 15.41 21.85 34.56
C ASP A 53 14.46 21.30 33.48
N PRO A 54 13.13 21.47 33.60
CA PRO A 54 12.16 20.97 32.61
C PRO A 54 12.44 21.45 31.19
N SER A 55 13.06 22.61 31.01
CA SER A 55 13.45 23.10 29.69
C SER A 55 14.43 22.18 28.95
N ALA A 56 15.15 21.32 29.66
CA ALA A 56 16.03 20.29 29.08
C ALA A 56 15.25 19.18 28.35
N SER A 57 13.93 19.02 28.60
CA SER A 57 13.09 18.03 27.90
C SER A 57 12.37 18.61 26.67
N ARG A 58 12.62 19.87 26.31
CA ARG A 58 11.97 20.49 25.14
C ARG A 58 12.49 19.87 23.85
N ALA A 59 11.58 19.43 22.99
CA ALA A 59 11.92 18.92 21.65
C ALA A 59 12.66 19.95 20.77
N TYR A 60 12.40 21.24 20.97
CA TYR A 60 13.08 22.36 20.30
C TYR A 60 13.03 23.62 21.18
N PRO A 61 13.91 24.61 20.97
CA PRO A 61 14.11 25.73 21.91
C PRO A 61 12.85 26.54 22.28
N SER A 62 11.92 26.70 21.33
CA SER A 62 10.66 27.44 21.52
C SER A 62 9.47 26.56 21.95
N SER A 63 9.66 25.25 22.17
CA SER A 63 8.59 24.34 22.59
C SER A 63 8.22 24.54 24.06
N GLN A 64 6.96 24.24 24.38
CA GLN A 64 6.55 24.03 25.77
C GLN A 64 7.00 22.64 26.23
N THR A 65 7.15 22.47 27.54
CA THR A 65 7.44 21.17 28.15
C THR A 65 6.16 20.35 28.17
N ASP A 66 6.15 19.22 27.48
CA ASP A 66 5.02 18.31 27.39
C ASP A 66 5.43 16.92 27.93
N PRO A 67 4.66 16.30 28.84
CA PRO A 67 4.92 14.95 29.31
C PRO A 67 4.65 13.86 28.27
N PHE A 68 4.07 14.17 27.11
CA PHE A 68 3.79 13.19 26.07
C PHE A 68 5.08 12.71 25.38
N ILE A 69 5.12 11.43 24.98
CA ILE A 69 6.32 10.82 24.37
C ILE A 69 6.56 11.24 22.92
N LEU A 70 5.56 11.80 22.23
CA LEU A 70 5.68 12.31 20.87
C LEU A 70 5.75 13.83 20.89
N SER A 71 6.68 14.39 20.11
CA SER A 71 6.75 15.81 19.85
C SER A 71 5.89 16.19 18.63
N PRO A 72 5.51 17.47 18.49
CA PRO A 72 4.78 17.95 17.29
C PRO A 72 5.67 18.05 16.04
N LEU A 73 6.96 17.71 16.12
CA LEU A 73 7.87 17.75 14.98
C LEU A 73 7.71 16.50 14.11
N LEU A 74 7.64 16.70 12.80
CA LEU A 74 7.72 15.61 11.83
C LEU A 74 9.17 15.35 11.45
N THR A 75 9.54 14.07 11.45
CA THR A 75 10.84 13.60 10.98
C THR A 75 10.66 12.74 9.73
N LEU A 76 11.59 12.89 8.80
CA LEU A 76 11.72 11.98 7.68
C LEU A 76 12.44 10.72 8.15
N PRO A 77 12.02 9.53 7.69
CA PRO A 77 12.73 8.31 8.02
C PRO A 77 14.18 8.40 7.49
N PRO A 78 15.16 7.86 8.23
CA PRO A 78 16.58 7.96 7.88
C PRO A 78 16.93 7.21 6.58
N ALA A 79 16.04 6.31 6.13
CA ALA A 79 16.12 5.61 4.86
C ALA A 79 14.72 5.38 4.28
N PHE A 80 14.65 5.02 3.00
CA PHE A 80 13.38 4.79 2.28
C PHE A 80 12.61 3.53 2.72
N GLY A 81 13.13 2.78 3.69
CA GLY A 81 12.49 1.59 4.29
C GLY A 81 12.29 0.43 3.31
N SER A 82 11.89 -0.72 3.85
CA SER A 82 11.42 -1.84 3.03
C SER A 82 10.02 -1.54 2.46
N ALA A 83 9.60 -2.27 1.43
CA ALA A 83 8.20 -2.28 1.00
C ALA A 83 7.57 -3.57 1.50
N TYR A 84 6.37 -3.51 2.07
CA TYR A 84 5.74 -4.68 2.66
C TYR A 84 4.44 -5.07 1.95
N VAL A 85 4.15 -6.37 1.93
CA VAL A 85 2.88 -6.89 1.44
C VAL A 85 1.75 -6.36 2.31
N GLY A 86 0.71 -5.90 1.63
CA GLY A 86 -0.47 -5.27 2.20
C GLY A 86 -0.37 -3.76 2.32
N GLU A 87 0.78 -3.16 2.03
CA GLU A 87 0.90 -1.72 1.92
C GLU A 87 0.61 -1.20 0.51
N THR A 88 0.17 0.04 0.42
CA THR A 88 0.20 0.80 -0.83
C THR A 88 1.60 1.37 -1.07
N PHE A 89 2.24 0.93 -2.14
CA PHE A 89 3.43 1.55 -2.71
C PHE A 89 3.07 2.86 -3.40
N SER A 90 3.67 3.96 -2.96
CA SER A 90 3.44 5.28 -3.53
C SER A 90 4.75 5.93 -3.98
N CYS A 91 4.76 6.44 -5.21
CA CYS A 91 5.89 7.20 -5.73
C CYS A 91 5.42 8.38 -6.58
N THR A 92 6.26 9.41 -6.66
CA THR A 92 6.09 10.52 -7.59
C THR A 92 6.98 10.35 -8.81
N LEU A 93 6.40 10.58 -9.98
CA LEU A 93 7.07 10.60 -11.26
C LEU A 93 7.15 12.05 -11.74
N CYS A 94 8.35 12.56 -11.97
CA CYS A 94 8.57 13.92 -12.48
C CYS A 94 9.33 13.88 -13.80
N ALA A 95 8.64 14.23 -14.88
CA ALA A 95 9.25 14.52 -16.18
C ALA A 95 9.63 16.00 -16.22
N ASN A 96 10.93 16.31 -16.22
CA ASN A 96 11.44 17.68 -16.16
C ASN A 96 11.97 18.11 -17.52
N ASN A 97 11.55 19.29 -18.00
CA ASN A 97 12.12 19.90 -19.18
C ASN A 97 13.48 20.53 -18.82
N GLU A 98 14.57 19.89 -19.24
CA GLU A 98 15.95 20.30 -18.94
C GLU A 98 16.48 21.38 -19.92
N ILE A 99 15.62 21.91 -20.79
CA ILE A 99 15.98 23.04 -21.64
C ILE A 99 16.18 24.26 -20.74
N LEU A 100 17.39 24.83 -20.77
CA LEU A 100 17.73 26.07 -20.10
C LEU A 100 17.39 27.26 -21.00
N SER A 101 16.55 28.16 -20.50
CA SER A 101 16.27 29.45 -21.15
C SER A 101 17.58 30.22 -21.37
N GLY A 102 17.97 30.43 -22.64
CA GLY A 102 19.17 31.19 -23.02
C GLY A 102 20.39 30.35 -23.43
N SER A 103 20.32 29.02 -23.44
CA SER A 103 21.40 28.18 -24.00
C SER A 103 21.42 28.23 -25.54
N ALA A 104 22.61 28.24 -26.15
CA ALA A 104 22.78 28.18 -27.60
C ALA A 104 22.15 26.91 -28.22
N SER A 105 22.07 25.81 -27.46
CA SER A 105 21.40 24.56 -27.87
C SER A 105 19.87 24.59 -27.70
N ALA A 106 19.32 25.63 -27.07
CA ALA A 106 17.90 25.78 -26.74
C ALA A 106 17.14 26.74 -27.69
N VAL A 107 17.84 27.46 -28.57
CA VAL A 107 17.23 28.50 -29.41
C VAL A 107 16.18 27.87 -30.35
N GLY A 108 14.91 28.17 -30.07
CA GLY A 108 13.76 27.70 -30.85
C GLY A 108 13.31 26.27 -30.57
N LYS A 109 13.86 25.59 -29.54
CA LYS A 109 13.38 24.26 -29.12
C LYS A 109 12.16 24.38 -28.21
N VAL A 110 11.07 23.71 -28.59
CA VAL A 110 9.82 23.64 -27.82
C VAL A 110 9.51 22.17 -27.51
N ILE A 111 9.13 21.91 -26.25
CA ILE A 111 8.72 20.59 -25.77
C ILE A 111 7.21 20.60 -25.58
N SER A 112 6.52 19.72 -26.31
CA SER A 112 5.07 19.61 -26.30
C SER A 112 4.61 18.17 -26.14
N ASN A 113 3.32 17.99 -25.79
CA ASN A 113 2.66 16.69 -25.71
C ASN A 113 3.43 15.68 -24.82
N VAL A 114 3.90 16.12 -23.66
CA VAL A 114 4.59 15.28 -22.68
C VAL A 114 3.60 14.37 -21.99
N ARG A 115 3.86 13.07 -22.04
CA ARG A 115 3.04 12.01 -21.43
C ARG A 115 3.90 11.07 -20.61
N ILE A 116 3.38 10.68 -19.46
CA ILE A 116 3.97 9.67 -18.57
C ILE A 116 3.01 8.50 -18.54
N GLU A 117 3.51 7.32 -18.87
CA GLU A 117 2.81 6.05 -18.72
C GLU A 117 3.60 5.20 -17.72
N ALA A 118 2.90 4.53 -16.82
CA ALA A 118 3.52 3.64 -15.85
C ALA A 118 2.82 2.27 -15.85
N GLU A 119 3.61 1.23 -15.66
CA GLU A 119 3.15 -0.15 -15.53
C GLU A 119 3.93 -0.83 -14.40
N MET A 120 3.27 -1.74 -13.70
CA MET A 120 3.87 -2.55 -12.64
C MET A 120 4.00 -3.99 -13.11
N LYS A 121 5.21 -4.53 -13.03
CA LYS A 121 5.45 -5.96 -13.17
C LYS A 121 5.53 -6.59 -11.78
N ILE A 122 4.63 -7.52 -11.51
CA ILE A 122 4.58 -8.30 -10.27
C ILE A 122 5.33 -9.64 -10.42
N PRO A 123 5.78 -10.27 -9.33
CA PRO A 123 6.52 -11.53 -9.37
C PRO A 123 5.75 -12.69 -10.01
N SER A 124 4.45 -12.83 -9.72
CA SER A 124 3.63 -13.95 -10.21
C SER A 124 3.24 -13.88 -11.68
N SER A 125 3.30 -12.69 -12.29
CA SER A 125 2.78 -12.44 -13.65
C SER A 125 3.87 -11.92 -14.58
N GLY A 126 3.95 -12.54 -15.77
CA GLY A 126 4.77 -12.03 -16.87
C GLY A 126 4.18 -10.78 -17.55
N VAL A 127 2.89 -10.52 -17.37
CA VAL A 127 2.15 -9.42 -18.01
C VAL A 127 2.19 -8.18 -17.11
N PRO A 128 2.74 -7.05 -17.57
CA PRO A 128 2.72 -5.80 -16.82
C PRO A 128 1.30 -5.26 -16.63
N ILE A 129 1.02 -4.74 -15.44
CA ILE A 129 -0.25 -4.13 -15.07
C ILE A 129 -0.13 -2.62 -15.31
N PRO A 130 -0.90 -2.02 -16.25
CA PRO A 130 -0.89 -0.57 -16.44
C PRO A 130 -1.42 0.14 -15.19
N LEU A 131 -0.81 1.27 -14.84
CA LEU A 131 -1.13 2.04 -13.64
C LEU A 131 -1.89 3.32 -13.98
N ILE A 132 -2.90 3.63 -13.17
CA ILE A 132 -3.61 4.90 -13.23
C ILE A 132 -2.78 5.93 -12.45
N LEU A 133 -2.51 7.06 -13.10
CA LEU A 133 -1.72 8.14 -12.52
C LEU A 133 -2.63 9.18 -11.87
N GLY A 134 -2.34 9.54 -10.62
CA GLY A 134 -3.03 10.61 -9.89
C GLY A 134 -2.78 12.01 -10.49
N PRO A 135 -3.67 12.98 -10.23
CA PRO A 135 -3.82 14.19 -11.03
C PRO A 135 -2.65 15.19 -10.93
N GLU A 136 -2.54 15.95 -12.00
CA GLU A 136 -1.73 17.17 -12.19
C GLU A 136 -2.17 18.25 -11.18
N GLY A 137 -1.24 19.10 -10.75
CA GLY A 137 -1.36 19.88 -9.52
C GLY A 137 -2.60 20.79 -9.34
N SER A 138 -2.85 21.08 -8.05
CA SER A 138 -3.70 22.12 -7.44
C SER A 138 -5.17 21.80 -7.12
N SER A 139 -5.41 21.64 -5.81
CA SER A 139 -6.54 22.17 -5.03
C SER A 139 -7.92 22.25 -5.70
N LYS A 140 -8.76 21.26 -5.41
CA LYS A 140 -10.19 21.50 -5.14
C LYS A 140 -10.56 20.83 -3.82
N GLU A 141 -10.27 21.55 -2.73
CA GLU A 141 -10.95 21.34 -1.47
C GLU A 141 -12.44 21.64 -1.65
N ASN A 142 -13.28 20.74 -1.13
CA ASN A 142 -14.64 20.95 -0.64
C ASN A 142 -15.40 22.20 -1.13
N GLU A 143 -16.33 22.00 -2.06
CA GLU A 143 -17.67 22.57 -1.90
C GLU A 143 -18.72 21.47 -1.94
N LYS A 144 -19.51 21.43 -0.87
CA LYS A 144 -20.54 20.45 -0.58
C LYS A 144 -21.69 20.51 -1.59
N GLY A 145 -22.19 19.32 -1.93
CA GLY A 145 -23.62 19.03 -1.95
C GLY A 145 -24.34 19.26 -3.28
N LYS A 146 -24.59 18.15 -4.01
CA LYS A 146 -25.96 17.75 -4.39
C LYS A 146 -25.98 16.33 -4.96
N GLU A 147 -26.80 15.53 -4.29
CA GLU A 147 -27.64 14.41 -4.71
C GLU A 147 -27.22 13.48 -5.87
N ARG A 148 -27.23 12.20 -5.48
CA ARG A 148 -27.23 10.97 -6.27
C ARG A 148 -28.13 11.04 -7.51
N GLU A 149 -27.60 10.60 -8.64
CA GLU A 149 -28.32 9.70 -9.56
C GLU A 149 -27.35 8.64 -10.11
N LYS A 150 -27.85 7.41 -10.15
CA LYS A 150 -27.17 6.20 -10.61
C LYS A 150 -26.88 6.29 -12.11
N SER A 151 -25.66 5.95 -12.51
CA SER A 151 -25.44 5.19 -13.74
C SER A 151 -24.29 4.22 -13.54
N GLU A 152 -24.61 2.94 -13.74
CA GLU A 152 -23.66 1.86 -13.91
C GLU A 152 -23.07 1.97 -15.32
N SER A 153 -21.77 2.19 -15.43
CA SER A 153 -21.02 1.94 -16.65
C SER A 153 -19.56 1.61 -16.33
N GLU A 154 -19.28 0.32 -16.48
CA GLU A 154 -18.05 -0.28 -17.00
C GLU A 154 -16.76 0.55 -16.91
N THR A 155 -15.85 0.08 -16.04
CA THR A 155 -14.51 0.64 -15.81
C THR A 155 -13.59 0.36 -17.00
N HIS A 156 -13.79 1.10 -18.10
CA HIS A 156 -12.77 1.23 -19.13
C HIS A 156 -11.72 2.24 -18.64
N ALA A 157 -10.48 1.77 -18.48
CA ALA A 157 -9.32 2.60 -18.25
C ALA A 157 -9.18 3.60 -19.40
N GLU A 158 -9.62 4.84 -19.20
CA GLU A 158 -9.34 5.94 -20.11
C GLU A 158 -7.83 6.14 -20.14
N LYS A 159 -7.22 5.78 -21.27
CA LYS A 159 -5.87 6.23 -21.62
C LYS A 159 -5.95 7.74 -21.77
N ASP A 160 -5.42 8.45 -20.78
CA ASP A 160 -5.24 9.90 -20.81
C ASP A 160 -4.37 10.26 -22.02
N HIS A 161 -5.02 10.57 -23.14
CA HIS A 161 -4.36 10.84 -24.43
C HIS A 161 -3.90 12.30 -24.57
N GLY A 162 -4.24 13.17 -23.61
CA GLY A 162 -3.83 14.57 -23.60
C GLY A 162 -2.44 14.74 -23.00
N GLY A 163 -1.40 14.90 -23.84
CA GLY A 163 -0.10 15.30 -23.33
C GLY A 163 -0.07 16.79 -22.98
N VAL A 164 0.85 17.16 -22.07
CA VAL A 164 1.00 18.52 -21.56
C VAL A 164 2.20 19.20 -22.21
N ASP A 165 2.06 20.46 -22.58
CA ASP A 165 3.17 21.29 -23.06
C ASP A 165 3.98 21.81 -21.87
N LEU A 166 5.31 21.64 -21.92
CA LEU A 166 6.20 22.02 -20.82
C LEU A 166 7.13 23.15 -21.24
N GLU A 167 7.01 24.30 -20.59
CA GLU A 167 7.97 25.38 -20.73
C GLU A 167 9.37 24.95 -20.25
N PRO A 168 10.44 25.60 -20.72
CA PRO A 168 11.81 25.39 -20.22
C PRO A 168 11.88 25.44 -18.68
N GLY A 169 12.49 24.42 -18.06
CA GLY A 169 12.62 24.31 -16.61
C GLY A 169 11.36 23.90 -15.84
N LYS A 170 10.22 23.68 -16.51
CA LYS A 170 8.99 23.16 -15.87
C LYS A 170 8.97 21.63 -15.84
N SER A 171 8.10 21.09 -14.99
CA SER A 171 7.97 19.64 -14.79
C SER A 171 6.52 19.20 -14.84
N LEU A 172 6.28 18.04 -15.44
CA LEU A 172 5.04 17.29 -15.31
C LEU A 172 5.21 16.28 -14.17
N GLN A 173 4.41 16.44 -13.11
CA GLN A 173 4.42 15.55 -11.96
C GLN A 173 3.15 14.70 -11.93
N LYS A 174 3.33 13.40 -11.69
CA LYS A 174 2.24 12.44 -11.47
C LYS A 174 2.54 11.62 -10.21
N ILE A 175 1.51 11.05 -9.60
CA ILE A 175 1.65 10.13 -8.46
C ILE A 175 1.15 8.75 -8.88
N VAL A 176 1.93 7.72 -8.56
CA VAL A 176 1.57 6.33 -8.70
C VAL A 176 1.22 5.79 -7.32
N ASN A 177 0.10 5.08 -7.22
CA ASN A 177 -0.25 4.24 -6.08
C ASN A 177 -0.47 2.82 -6.58
N PHE A 178 0.11 1.84 -5.90
CA PHE A 178 -0.02 0.43 -6.24
C PHE A 178 -0.05 -0.42 -4.97
N ASP A 179 -1.09 -1.22 -4.80
CA ASP A 179 -1.21 -2.09 -3.63
C ASP A 179 -0.37 -3.37 -3.80
N LEU A 180 0.53 -3.60 -2.85
CA LEU A 180 1.44 -4.74 -2.87
C LEU A 180 0.74 -5.97 -2.30
N LYS A 181 0.48 -6.97 -3.14
CA LYS A 181 -0.22 -8.20 -2.75
C LYS A 181 0.67 -9.44 -2.64
N GLU A 182 1.91 -9.33 -3.13
CA GLU A 182 2.81 -10.47 -3.26
C GLU A 182 4.21 -10.11 -2.79
N GLU A 183 4.93 -11.11 -2.27
CA GLU A 183 6.32 -10.97 -1.89
C GLU A 183 7.23 -11.10 -3.12
N GLY A 184 8.41 -10.47 -3.06
CA GLY A 184 9.46 -10.63 -4.06
C GLY A 184 9.66 -9.40 -4.94
N SER A 185 10.29 -9.62 -6.10
CA SER A 185 10.81 -8.56 -6.95
C SER A 185 9.73 -7.94 -7.83
N HIS A 186 9.42 -6.66 -7.57
CA HIS A 186 8.54 -5.84 -8.37
C HIS A 186 9.36 -4.92 -9.28
N VAL A 187 8.82 -4.59 -10.46
CA VAL A 187 9.45 -3.64 -11.37
C VAL A 187 8.42 -2.59 -11.81
N LEU A 188 8.66 -1.35 -11.41
CA LEU A 188 7.95 -0.19 -11.95
C LEU A 188 8.61 0.22 -13.26
N ALA A 189 7.90 0.09 -14.37
CA ALA A 189 8.35 0.55 -15.67
C ALA A 189 7.62 1.84 -16.03
N VAL A 190 8.41 2.88 -16.36
CA VAL A 190 7.90 4.21 -16.68
C VAL A 190 8.34 4.59 -18.08
N THR A 191 7.38 4.90 -18.92
CA THR A 191 7.59 5.35 -20.30
C THR A 191 7.23 6.83 -20.38
N VAL A 192 8.16 7.64 -20.88
CA VAL A 192 7.93 9.07 -21.13
C VAL A 192 7.96 9.28 -22.63
N THR A 193 6.90 9.89 -23.16
CA THR A 193 6.78 10.23 -24.58
C THR A 193 6.55 11.74 -24.70
N TYR A 194 7.25 12.40 -25.62
CA TYR A 194 7.12 13.84 -25.84
C TYR A 194 7.47 14.21 -27.28
N SER A 195 7.02 15.40 -27.70
CA SER A 195 7.39 16.00 -28.98
C SER A 195 8.45 17.07 -28.75
N GLU A 196 9.53 17.00 -29.54
CA GLU A 196 10.57 18.02 -29.59
C GLU A 196 10.47 18.74 -30.94
N THR A 197 10.12 20.03 -30.92
CA THR A 197 9.99 20.87 -32.11
C THR A 197 11.11 21.89 -32.13
N THR A 198 11.87 21.91 -33.21
CA THR A 198 12.84 22.97 -33.57
C THR A 198 12.23 23.80 -34.70
N PRO A 199 12.80 24.98 -35.04
CA PRO A 199 12.27 25.80 -36.14
C PRO A 199 12.24 25.09 -37.50
N THR A 200 13.04 24.04 -37.67
CA THR A 200 13.22 23.32 -38.94
C THR A 200 12.65 21.90 -38.95
N SER A 201 12.28 21.33 -37.80
CA SER A 201 11.83 19.94 -37.69
C SER A 201 11.13 19.67 -36.37
N GLY A 202 10.10 18.81 -36.39
CA GLY A 202 9.49 18.22 -35.20
C GLY A 202 9.71 16.71 -35.16
N ARG A 203 10.04 16.16 -33.99
CA ARG A 203 10.19 14.72 -33.78
C ARG A 203 9.53 14.27 -32.48
N VAL A 204 8.90 13.11 -32.51
CA VAL A 204 8.42 12.44 -31.29
C VAL A 204 9.54 11.59 -30.72
N ARG A 205 9.77 11.71 -29.42
CA ARG A 205 10.79 10.98 -28.68
C ARG A 205 10.13 10.22 -27.55
N THR A 206 10.64 9.01 -27.32
CA THR A 206 10.18 8.16 -26.22
C THR A 206 11.37 7.51 -25.54
N PHE A 207 11.29 7.33 -24.23
CA PHE A 207 12.23 6.50 -23.48
C PHE A 207 11.52 5.79 -22.34
N ARG A 208 12.06 4.64 -21.94
CA ARG A 208 11.52 3.79 -20.87
C ARG A 208 12.60 3.53 -19.83
N LYS A 209 12.26 3.67 -18.55
CA LYS A 209 13.12 3.34 -17.41
C LYS A 209 12.44 2.29 -16.53
N LEU A 210 13.25 1.39 -15.98
CA LEU A 210 12.80 0.30 -15.12
C LEU A 210 13.37 0.51 -13.71
N TYR A 211 12.52 0.43 -12.70
CA TYR A 211 12.87 0.58 -11.29
C TYR A 211 12.47 -0.69 -10.56
N GLN A 212 13.47 -1.47 -10.16
CA GLN A 212 13.27 -2.73 -9.45
C GLN A 212 13.34 -2.50 -7.93
N PHE A 213 12.40 -3.10 -7.20
CA PHE A 213 12.40 -3.10 -5.74
C PHE A 213 11.86 -4.44 -5.21
N VAL A 214 12.16 -4.76 -3.95
CA VAL A 214 11.73 -6.01 -3.32
C VAL A 214 10.65 -5.72 -2.29
N CYS A 215 9.56 -6.47 -2.35
CA CYS A 215 8.50 -6.49 -1.36
C CYS A 215 8.72 -7.66 -0.39
N LYS A 216 8.68 -7.39 0.92
CA LYS A 216 8.79 -8.37 2.00
C LYS A 216 7.40 -8.68 2.58
N GLY A 217 7.23 -9.85 3.20
CA GLY A 217 6.02 -10.14 3.98
C GLY A 217 5.88 -9.20 5.19
N CYS A 218 4.68 -8.64 5.41
CA CYS A 218 4.35 -7.89 6.63
C CYS A 218 3.75 -8.80 7.69
N MET A 219 2.82 -9.66 7.26
CA MET A 219 2.01 -10.51 8.10
C MET A 219 2.05 -11.92 7.53
N VAL A 220 2.44 -12.89 8.35
CA VAL A 220 2.33 -14.30 8.00
C VAL A 220 1.06 -14.86 8.60
N VAL A 221 0.25 -15.51 7.76
CA VAL A 221 -1.03 -16.13 8.14
C VAL A 221 -0.91 -17.63 8.04
N ARG A 222 -1.06 -18.35 9.15
CA ARG A 222 -1.11 -19.82 9.18
C ARG A 222 -2.47 -20.28 9.67
N THR A 223 -3.20 -21.00 8.82
CA THR A 223 -4.58 -21.43 9.12
C THR A 223 -4.67 -22.92 9.40
N LYS A 224 -5.55 -23.29 10.33
CA LYS A 224 -5.89 -24.68 10.63
C LYS A 224 -7.41 -24.81 10.75
N THR A 225 -7.97 -25.87 10.17
CA THR A 225 -9.41 -26.13 10.22
C THR A 225 -9.69 -27.42 11.00
N GLY A 226 -10.54 -27.34 12.01
CA GLY A 226 -11.05 -28.46 12.79
C GLY A 226 -12.53 -28.67 12.56
N ALA A 227 -12.97 -29.92 12.34
CA ALA A 227 -14.39 -30.24 12.29
C ALA A 227 -14.99 -30.21 13.70
N LEU A 228 -16.16 -29.59 13.83
CA LEU A 228 -16.92 -29.54 15.07
C LEU A 228 -18.11 -30.50 14.99
N PRO A 229 -18.58 -31.02 16.14
CA PRO A 229 -19.79 -31.83 16.16
C PRO A 229 -21.00 -31.01 15.68
N PRO A 230 -21.98 -31.66 15.03
CA PRO A 230 -23.23 -31.01 14.65
C PRO A 230 -23.95 -30.46 15.90
N LYS A 231 -24.77 -29.41 15.74
CA LYS A 231 -25.57 -28.87 16.84
C LYS A 231 -26.50 -29.96 17.37
N SER A 232 -26.45 -30.21 18.68
CA SER A 232 -27.34 -31.17 19.33
C SER A 232 -28.77 -30.63 19.29
N GLY A 233 -29.68 -31.33 18.59
CA GLY A 233 -31.12 -31.02 18.59
C GLY A 233 -31.79 -30.91 17.22
N SER A 234 -31.08 -30.99 16.10
CA SER A 234 -31.69 -31.02 14.75
C SER A 234 -31.73 -32.44 14.20
N GLU A 235 -32.92 -33.06 14.24
CA GLU A 235 -33.17 -34.40 13.65
C GLU A 235 -33.29 -34.37 12.12
N GLU A 236 -33.25 -33.20 11.48
CA GLU A 236 -33.38 -33.06 10.03
C GLU A 236 -32.23 -32.23 9.46
N LYS A 237 -31.36 -32.89 8.68
CA LYS A 237 -30.14 -32.38 8.00
C LYS A 237 -29.01 -31.91 8.93
N GLN A 238 -27.97 -32.75 9.05
CA GLN A 238 -26.71 -32.42 9.72
C GLN A 238 -26.00 -31.22 9.04
N SER A 239 -26.25 -29.99 9.51
CA SER A 239 -25.42 -28.83 9.14
C SER A 239 -24.01 -29.05 9.68
N ARG A 240 -23.03 -29.04 8.78
CA ARG A 240 -21.62 -29.21 9.14
C ARG A 240 -21.06 -27.93 9.72
N ARG A 241 -20.12 -28.11 10.66
CA ARG A 241 -19.53 -27.00 11.42
C ARG A 241 -18.03 -27.19 11.52
N TRP A 242 -17.31 -26.07 11.46
CA TRP A 242 -15.86 -26.06 11.58
C TRP A 242 -15.40 -24.90 12.47
N ALA A 243 -14.31 -25.13 13.20
CA ALA A 243 -13.49 -24.07 13.76
C ALA A 243 -12.33 -23.81 12.81
N LEU A 244 -12.21 -22.58 12.33
CA LEU A 244 -11.05 -22.09 11.60
C LEU A 244 -10.20 -21.24 12.54
N GLU A 245 -9.03 -21.76 12.90
CA GLU A 245 -8.01 -21.03 13.64
C GLU A 245 -7.04 -20.40 12.63
N ALA A 246 -6.67 -19.14 12.85
CA ALA A 246 -5.58 -18.49 12.12
C ALA A 246 -4.58 -17.87 13.10
N GLN A 247 -3.31 -18.16 12.88
CA GLN A 247 -2.18 -17.56 13.56
C GLN A 247 -1.65 -16.42 12.68
N LEU A 248 -1.70 -15.20 13.21
CA LEU A 248 -1.23 -13.97 12.58
C LEU A 248 0.11 -13.60 13.23
N GLU A 249 1.19 -13.57 12.46
CA GLU A 249 2.53 -13.20 12.94
C GLU A 249 2.96 -11.90 12.28
N ASN A 250 3.32 -10.89 13.07
CA ASN A 250 3.93 -9.66 12.56
C ASN A 250 5.39 -9.92 12.19
N CYS A 251 5.67 -10.07 10.90
CA CYS A 251 7.03 -10.22 10.38
C CYS A 251 7.64 -8.90 9.88
N GLY A 252 6.91 -7.78 10.04
CA GLY A 252 7.40 -6.45 9.76
C GLY A 252 8.39 -5.94 10.81
N GLU A 253 9.01 -4.80 10.51
CA GLU A 253 9.93 -4.11 11.42
C GLU A 253 9.20 -3.08 12.32
N GLU A 254 7.92 -2.84 12.07
CA GLU A 254 7.11 -1.80 12.72
C GLU A 254 6.00 -2.40 13.59
N ILE A 255 5.55 -1.61 14.57
CA ILE A 255 4.38 -1.94 15.38
C ILE A 255 3.12 -1.79 14.53
N ILE A 256 2.22 -2.77 14.63
CA ILE A 256 0.92 -2.74 13.94
C ILE A 256 -0.23 -2.94 14.92
N THR A 257 -1.36 -2.31 14.66
CA THR A 257 -2.62 -2.51 15.38
C THR A 257 -3.61 -3.16 14.43
N LEU A 258 -4.15 -4.33 14.80
CA LEU A 258 -5.15 -5.02 13.99
C LEU A 258 -6.45 -4.19 13.97
N ASP A 259 -6.95 -3.87 12.77
CA ASP A 259 -8.19 -3.11 12.56
C ASP A 259 -9.35 -4.08 12.32
N MET A 260 -9.10 -5.16 11.58
CA MET A 260 -10.13 -6.11 11.12
C MET A 260 -9.53 -7.50 10.91
N ALA A 261 -10.26 -8.54 11.31
CA ALA A 261 -10.00 -9.91 10.88
C ALA A 261 -11.32 -10.64 10.60
N VAL A 262 -11.69 -10.76 9.32
CA VAL A 262 -12.98 -11.28 8.89
C VAL A 262 -12.80 -12.40 7.88
N LEU A 263 -13.53 -13.50 8.08
CA LEU A 263 -13.65 -14.56 7.12
C LEU A 263 -14.81 -14.25 6.16
N GLU A 264 -14.51 -13.90 4.93
CA GLU A 264 -15.51 -13.69 3.89
C GLU A 264 -15.93 -15.05 3.32
N THR A 265 -17.14 -15.50 3.66
CA THR A 265 -17.61 -16.83 3.27
C THR A 265 -18.20 -16.88 1.86
N THR A 266 -18.01 -18.00 1.18
CA THR A 266 -18.70 -18.31 -0.08
C THR A 266 -20.19 -18.58 0.17
N GLU A 267 -20.97 -18.64 -0.91
CA GLU A 267 -22.38 -19.01 -0.85
C GLU A 267 -22.56 -20.39 -0.17
N GLY A 268 -23.64 -20.53 0.60
CA GLY A 268 -23.90 -21.72 1.41
C GLY A 268 -23.25 -21.76 2.80
N PHE A 269 -22.32 -20.85 3.12
CA PHE A 269 -21.69 -20.78 4.45
C PHE A 269 -21.98 -19.48 5.18
N THR A 270 -21.87 -19.52 6.50
CA THR A 270 -21.79 -18.36 7.38
C THR A 270 -20.55 -18.46 8.25
N SER A 271 -19.99 -17.31 8.61
CA SER A 271 -18.90 -17.23 9.60
C SER A 271 -19.27 -16.31 10.74
N GLN A 272 -18.84 -16.69 11.94
CA GLN A 272 -18.85 -15.85 13.12
C GLN A 272 -17.42 -15.74 13.65
N GLY A 273 -16.91 -14.51 13.77
CA GLY A 273 -15.64 -14.24 14.44
C GLY A 273 -15.77 -14.44 15.96
N LEU A 274 -14.78 -15.09 16.57
CA LEU A 274 -14.69 -15.32 18.01
C LEU A 274 -13.49 -14.54 18.60
N ASN A 275 -13.30 -13.31 18.12
CA ASN A 275 -12.10 -12.48 18.33
C ASN A 275 -12.41 -11.26 19.23
N TRP A 276 -11.52 -10.26 19.24
CA TRP A 276 -11.67 -8.98 19.96
C TRP A 276 -12.87 -8.13 19.50
N GLU A 277 -13.44 -8.44 18.34
CA GLU A 277 -14.61 -7.75 17.79
C GLU A 277 -15.91 -8.13 18.53
N VAL A 278 -15.88 -9.20 19.36
CA VAL A 278 -17.01 -9.60 20.21
C VAL A 278 -17.03 -8.73 21.46
N VAL A 279 -17.61 -7.53 21.34
CA VAL A 279 -17.72 -6.58 22.44
C VAL A 279 -18.98 -6.86 23.27
N VAL A 280 -18.81 -7.02 24.59
CA VAL A 280 -19.93 -7.11 25.53
C VAL A 280 -20.60 -5.74 25.61
N PRO A 281 -21.95 -5.63 25.64
CA PRO A 281 -22.62 -4.34 25.78
C PRO A 281 -22.07 -3.54 26.98
N GLY A 282 -21.41 -2.41 26.71
CA GLY A 282 -20.83 -1.53 27.72
C GLY A 282 -19.31 -1.53 27.80
N GLU A 283 -18.60 -2.40 27.07
CA GLU A 283 -17.14 -2.38 26.97
C GLU A 283 -16.66 -1.69 25.67
N GLU A 284 -15.46 -1.12 25.70
CA GLU A 284 -14.81 -0.58 24.49
C GLU A 284 -14.05 -1.69 23.76
N MET A 285 -14.02 -1.62 22.42
CA MET A 285 -13.31 -2.61 21.60
C MET A 285 -11.80 -2.41 21.71
N GLU A 286 -11.11 -3.27 22.44
CA GLU A 286 -9.65 -3.24 22.54
C GLU A 286 -9.01 -4.00 21.38
N ARG A 287 -8.36 -3.27 20.48
CA ARG A 287 -7.73 -3.82 19.28
C ARG A 287 -6.33 -4.35 19.59
N PRO A 288 -5.97 -5.57 19.13
CA PRO A 288 -4.63 -6.10 19.38
C PRO A 288 -3.53 -5.25 18.75
N ILE A 289 -2.48 -5.01 19.53
CA ILE A 289 -1.26 -4.34 19.10
C ILE A 289 -0.17 -5.41 19.04
N LEU A 290 0.48 -5.55 17.88
CA LEU A 290 1.52 -6.55 17.63
C LEU A 290 2.86 -5.85 17.42
N MET A 291 3.81 -6.13 18.29
CA MET A 291 5.21 -5.80 18.10
C MET A 291 5.82 -6.67 16.99
N PRO A 292 6.96 -6.28 16.40
CA PRO A 292 7.71 -7.16 15.52
C PRO A 292 7.99 -8.52 16.16
N GLY A 293 7.57 -9.60 15.51
CA GLY A 293 7.67 -10.98 15.99
C GLY A 293 6.51 -11.46 16.85
N ASP A 294 5.58 -10.59 17.23
CA ASP A 294 4.40 -11.00 18.01
C ASP A 294 3.44 -11.84 17.16
N VAL A 295 2.72 -12.71 17.87
CA VAL A 295 1.76 -13.64 17.30
C VAL A 295 0.40 -13.42 17.96
N GLN A 296 -0.63 -13.23 17.13
CA GLN A 296 -2.03 -13.21 17.54
C GLN A 296 -2.77 -14.43 16.99
N GLN A 297 -3.51 -15.14 17.85
CA GLN A 297 -4.47 -16.15 17.39
C GLN A 297 -5.85 -15.54 17.22
N VAL A 298 -6.51 -15.90 16.12
CA VAL A 298 -7.91 -15.60 15.82
C VAL A 298 -8.65 -16.87 15.48
N CYS A 299 -9.95 -16.90 15.75
CA CYS A 299 -10.80 -18.06 15.51
C CYS A 299 -12.13 -17.64 14.89
N PHE A 300 -12.61 -18.47 13.96
CA PHE A 300 -13.89 -18.30 13.30
C PHE A 300 -14.68 -19.59 13.40
N LEU A 301 -15.94 -19.47 13.80
CA LEU A 301 -16.92 -20.54 13.66
C LEU A 301 -17.51 -20.46 12.25
N VAL A 302 -17.39 -21.54 11.48
CA VAL A 302 -17.97 -21.67 10.14
C VAL A 302 -19.10 -22.67 10.19
N GLU A 303 -20.27 -22.29 9.69
CA GLU A 303 -21.46 -23.13 9.65
C GLU A 303 -22.02 -23.21 8.23
N GLU A 304 -22.45 -24.39 7.84
CA GLU A 304 -23.20 -24.61 6.62
C GLU A 304 -24.65 -24.15 6.82
N LYS A 305 -25.18 -23.32 5.90
CA LYS A 305 -26.55 -22.81 5.98
C LYS A 305 -27.54 -23.97 5.84
N GLU A 306 -28.51 -24.05 6.75
CA GLU A 306 -29.56 -25.06 6.71
C GLU A 306 -30.46 -24.87 5.47
N GLY A 307 -30.78 -25.98 4.80
CA GLY A 307 -31.75 -25.99 3.70
C GLY A 307 -31.21 -25.59 2.32
N ASN A 308 -29.90 -25.37 2.15
CA ASN A 308 -29.36 -24.96 0.86
C ASN A 308 -29.15 -26.17 -0.09
N GLU A 309 -29.71 -26.11 -1.30
CA GLU A 309 -29.35 -27.03 -2.41
C GLU A 309 -28.05 -26.57 -3.11
N ASP A 310 -27.64 -25.32 -2.91
CA ASP A 310 -26.44 -24.69 -3.48
C ASP A 310 -25.19 -24.83 -2.59
N VAL A 311 -25.03 -25.93 -1.86
CA VAL A 311 -23.75 -26.19 -1.17
C VAL A 311 -22.70 -26.49 -2.24
N PRO A 312 -21.58 -25.75 -2.29
CA PRO A 312 -20.54 -26.00 -3.29
C PRO A 312 -20.09 -27.45 -3.23
N GLU A 313 -20.15 -28.15 -4.37
CA GLU A 313 -19.61 -29.52 -4.43
C GLU A 313 -18.12 -29.50 -4.06
N PRO A 314 -17.67 -30.46 -3.24
CA PRO A 314 -16.27 -30.53 -2.83
C PRO A 314 -15.37 -30.77 -4.05
N LEU A 315 -14.53 -29.80 -4.38
CA LEU A 315 -13.50 -29.93 -5.40
C LEU A 315 -12.35 -30.75 -4.80
N ASP A 316 -12.11 -31.94 -5.35
CA ASP A 316 -11.04 -32.86 -4.92
C ASP A 316 -11.11 -33.19 -3.40
N GLY A 317 -12.32 -33.40 -2.89
CA GLY A 317 -12.57 -33.72 -1.47
C GLY A 317 -12.35 -32.55 -0.50
N ARG A 318 -12.11 -31.33 -1.02
CA ARG A 318 -11.98 -30.10 -0.23
C ARG A 318 -13.21 -29.22 -0.44
N LEU A 319 -13.85 -28.88 0.67
CA LEU A 319 -14.93 -27.90 0.71
C LEU A 319 -14.34 -26.52 0.99
N VAL A 320 -14.44 -25.62 0.02
CA VAL A 320 -14.00 -24.23 0.17
C VAL A 320 -15.16 -23.44 0.75
N PHE A 321 -14.91 -22.73 1.85
CA PHE A 321 -15.96 -21.96 2.53
C PHE A 321 -15.67 -20.46 2.59
N GLY A 322 -14.48 -19.97 2.20
CA GLY A 322 -14.21 -18.53 2.22
C GLY A 322 -12.76 -18.10 2.06
N ILE A 323 -12.53 -16.79 2.22
CA ILE A 323 -11.22 -16.12 2.21
C ILE A 323 -11.08 -15.30 3.49
N LEU A 324 -9.93 -15.37 4.16
CA LEU A 324 -9.66 -14.54 5.34
C LEU A 324 -9.09 -13.20 4.88
N SER A 325 -9.78 -12.12 5.22
CA SER A 325 -9.38 -10.73 5.00
C SER A 325 -8.93 -10.09 6.31
N LEU A 326 -7.76 -9.44 6.28
CA LEU A 326 -7.12 -8.77 7.39
C LEU A 326 -6.88 -7.30 7.04
N ALA A 327 -7.06 -6.42 8.00
CA ALA A 327 -6.59 -5.04 7.92
C ALA A 327 -5.91 -4.62 9.21
N TRP A 328 -4.89 -3.76 9.09
CA TRP A 328 -4.14 -3.23 10.22
C TRP A 328 -3.73 -1.78 9.98
N ARG A 329 -3.25 -1.15 11.06
CA ARG A 329 -2.70 0.20 11.03
C ARG A 329 -1.30 0.23 11.62
N GLY A 330 -0.39 0.94 10.97
CA GLY A 330 0.92 1.27 11.55
C GLY A 330 0.84 2.48 12.49
N ALA A 331 1.98 2.82 13.11
CA ALA A 331 2.10 3.88 14.12
C ALA A 331 1.51 5.26 13.74
N MET A 332 1.53 5.63 12.46
CA MET A 332 0.98 6.91 11.96
C MET A 332 -0.38 6.75 11.24
N GLY A 333 -1.10 5.65 11.49
CA GLY A 333 -2.41 5.39 10.89
C GLY A 333 -2.38 4.90 9.44
N ASN A 334 -1.18 4.60 8.90
CA ASN A 334 -1.01 3.96 7.60
C ASN A 334 -1.75 2.63 7.58
N ARG A 335 -2.60 2.42 6.57
CA ARG A 335 -3.40 1.21 6.46
C ARG A 335 -2.60 0.12 5.74
N GLY A 336 -2.73 -1.10 6.24
CA GLY A 336 -2.32 -2.31 5.55
C GLY A 336 -3.50 -3.26 5.41
N PHE A 337 -3.53 -4.06 4.36
CA PHE A 337 -4.56 -5.08 4.14
C PHE A 337 -3.96 -6.35 3.53
N LEU A 338 -4.49 -7.52 3.89
CA LEU A 338 -4.07 -8.79 3.31
C LEU A 338 -5.26 -9.72 3.21
N SER A 339 -5.39 -10.42 2.08
CA SER A 339 -6.35 -11.50 1.92
C SER A 339 -5.62 -12.80 1.64
N THR A 340 -6.06 -13.88 2.26
CA THR A 340 -5.52 -15.22 1.99
C THR A 340 -6.03 -15.76 0.64
N GLY A 341 -5.46 -16.88 0.20
CA GLY A 341 -6.14 -17.71 -0.81
C GLY A 341 -7.39 -18.40 -0.22
N PRO A 342 -8.14 -19.16 -1.06
CA PRO A 342 -9.32 -19.89 -0.62
C PRO A 342 -9.03 -20.87 0.52
N LEU A 343 -9.78 -20.71 1.61
CA LEU A 343 -9.74 -21.54 2.80
C LEU A 343 -10.89 -22.56 2.77
N GLY A 344 -10.64 -23.71 3.37
CA GLY A 344 -11.57 -24.83 3.25
C GLY A 344 -11.16 -26.02 4.10
N ALA A 345 -12.10 -26.92 4.34
CA ALA A 345 -11.90 -28.17 5.07
C ALA A 345 -11.82 -29.35 4.10
N ARG A 346 -10.99 -30.35 4.41
CA ARG A 346 -11.09 -31.66 3.75
C ARG A 346 -12.22 -32.46 4.38
N LEU A 347 -13.07 -33.04 3.54
CA LEU A 347 -14.06 -34.03 3.97
C LEU A 347 -13.33 -35.36 4.17
N LYS A 348 -13.57 -36.01 5.31
CA LYS A 348 -13.01 -37.34 5.61
C LYS A 348 -13.90 -38.44 5.08
#